data_AF-A0A8X6S1R6-F1
#
_entry.id   AF-A0A8X6S1R6-F1
#
_cell.length_a   1.000
_cell.length_b   1.000
_cell.length_c   1.000
_cell.angle_alpha   90.00
_cell.angle_beta   90.00
_cell.angle_gamma   90.00
#
_symmetry.space_group_name_H-M   'P 1'
#
loop_
_entity.id
_entity.type
_entity.pdbx_description
1 polymer ?
#
loop_
_entity_poly.entity_id
_entity_poly.type
_entity_poly.pdbx_seq_one_letter_code
_entity_poly.pdbx_strand_id
1 'polypeptide(L)'
;MFKQRVHFKNDRYEVELPWKRDSNELSDNFSLAKRRLGSLMRKMQRDKVLYSEYCKVLKNYLDEGIIEKVTNPFIPTNNPVFYLPHQVIIKNESLTTKQRLVFDASAHEEKQLSLNDCLFHGVNLNPNILDLLISFRSNKIAVLADVEKAFLQISLAPKDRDVVRFLIDDGENGVQVYRFNRVLFWRERVSVSFGCND
;
A
#
# COMPACT_ATOMS: atom_id res chain seq x y z
N MET A 1 19.23 3.30 12.35
CA MET A 1 19.25 3.07 10.89
C MET A 1 18.03 3.64 10.14
N PHE A 2 16.81 3.68 10.69
CA PHE A 2 15.63 4.22 9.96
C PHE A 2 15.46 5.76 9.98
N LYS A 3 16.03 6.48 10.95
CA LYS A 3 15.87 7.96 11.08
C LYS A 3 16.44 8.78 9.91
N GLN A 4 17.23 8.18 9.01
CA GLN A 4 17.92 8.90 7.92
C GLN A 4 17.14 8.98 6.59
N ARG A 5 15.96 8.37 6.48
CA ARG A 5 15.19 8.31 5.23
C ARG A 5 13.79 8.93 5.31
N VAL A 6 13.60 9.81 6.29
CA VAL A 6 12.35 10.53 6.54
C VAL A 6 12.60 12.01 6.29
N HIS A 7 11.86 12.61 5.36
CA HIS A 7 11.95 14.02 5.05
C HIS A 7 10.58 14.67 5.25
N PHE A 8 10.49 15.77 5.97
CA PHE A 8 9.25 16.55 6.02
C PHE A 8 9.20 17.51 4.83
N LYS A 9 8.24 17.31 3.93
CA LYS A 9 8.09 18.07 2.68
C LYS A 9 6.60 18.28 2.38
N ASN A 10 6.23 19.52 2.04
CA ASN A 10 4.85 19.90 1.69
C ASN A 10 3.81 19.42 2.72
N ASP A 11 4.04 19.75 3.99
CA ASP A 11 3.19 19.38 5.14
C ASP A 11 3.00 17.86 5.37
N ARG A 12 3.86 17.03 4.77
CA ARG A 12 3.81 15.58 4.91
C ARG A 12 5.20 15.00 5.14
N TYR A 13 5.24 13.88 5.86
CA TYR A 13 6.44 13.06 5.95
C TYR A 13 6.57 12.25 4.66
N GLU A 14 7.68 12.41 3.95
CA GLU A 14 8.10 11.59 2.82
C GLU A 14 9.09 10.53 3.30
N VAL A 15 8.91 9.29 2.86
CA VAL A 15 9.77 8.18 3.21
C VAL A 15 10.21 7.39 2.01
N GLU A 16 11.39 6.80 2.15
CA GLU A 16 11.94 5.84 1.21
C GLU A 16 11.62 4.41 1.67
N LEU A 17 11.51 3.48 0.72
CA LEU A 17 11.32 2.09 1.05
C LEU A 17 12.56 1.50 1.76
N PRO A 18 12.36 0.68 2.79
CA PRO A 18 13.47 0.09 3.52
C PRO A 18 13.97 -1.15 2.79
N TRP A 19 14.71 -0.94 1.70
CA TRP A 19 15.34 -2.00 0.93
C TRP A 19 16.32 -2.81 1.79
N LYS A 20 16.09 -4.13 1.84
CA LYS A 20 16.95 -5.14 2.49
C LYS A 20 18.03 -5.67 1.55
N ARG A 21 17.73 -5.67 0.25
CA ARG A 21 18.59 -6.11 -0.85
C ARG A 21 18.84 -4.97 -1.81
N ASP A 22 19.66 -5.21 -2.83
CA ASP A 22 19.70 -4.28 -3.96
C ASP A 22 18.32 -4.28 -4.64
N SER A 23 17.75 -3.08 -4.84
CA SER A 23 16.45 -2.93 -5.49
C SER A 23 16.46 -3.53 -6.91
N ASN A 24 17.61 -3.56 -7.58
CA ASN A 24 17.74 -4.15 -8.91
C ASN A 24 17.52 -5.68 -8.95
N GLU A 25 17.52 -6.36 -7.80
CA GLU A 25 17.16 -7.79 -7.73
C GLU A 25 15.64 -8.03 -7.86
N LEU A 26 14.81 -6.98 -7.75
CA LEU A 26 13.36 -7.11 -7.89
C LEU A 26 12.96 -7.17 -9.36
N SER A 27 12.43 -8.32 -9.77
CA SER A 27 11.95 -8.55 -11.13
C SER A 27 10.54 -7.99 -11.37
N ASP A 28 10.25 -7.64 -12.63
CA ASP A 28 8.90 -7.29 -13.06
C ASP A 28 7.93 -8.48 -12.91
N ASN A 29 6.71 -8.20 -12.45
CA ASN A 29 5.65 -9.18 -12.25
C ASN A 29 4.35 -8.81 -13.01
N PHE A 30 4.45 -7.99 -14.06
CA PHE A 30 3.31 -7.51 -14.84
C PHE A 30 2.37 -8.63 -15.32
N SER A 31 2.92 -9.73 -15.84
CA SER A 31 2.14 -10.88 -16.32
C SER A 31 1.28 -11.51 -15.23
N LEU A 32 1.84 -11.68 -14.03
CA LEU A 32 1.13 -12.15 -12.85
C LEU A 32 0.01 -11.18 -12.43
N ALA A 33 0.33 -9.89 -12.35
CA ALA A 33 -0.63 -8.84 -11.99
C ALA A 33 -1.81 -8.79 -12.99
N LYS A 34 -1.51 -8.86 -14.30
CA LYS A 34 -2.53 -8.85 -15.36
C LYS A 34 -3.45 -10.07 -15.29
N ARG A 35 -2.90 -11.27 -15.03
CA ARG A 35 -3.70 -12.49 -14.83
C ARG A 35 -4.64 -12.37 -13.63
N ARG A 36 -4.16 -11.81 -12.52
CA ARG A 36 -4.97 -11.57 -11.31
C ARG A 36 -6.07 -10.54 -11.58
N LEU A 37 -5.75 -9.45 -12.28
CA LEU A 37 -6.74 -8.45 -12.69
C LEU A 37 -7.84 -9.07 -13.57
N GLY A 38 -7.49 -9.89 -14.56
CA GLY A 38 -8.49 -10.55 -15.41
C GLY A 38 -9.47 -11.45 -14.62
N SER A 39 -8.98 -12.15 -13.59
CA SER A 39 -9.84 -12.92 -12.68
C SER A 39 -10.72 -12.02 -11.82
N LEU A 40 -10.20 -10.88 -11.36
CA LEU A 40 -10.96 -9.88 -10.62
C LEU A 40 -12.08 -9.30 -11.49
N MET A 41 -11.79 -8.91 -12.74
CA MET A 41 -12.77 -8.35 -13.66
C MET A 41 -13.88 -9.35 -14.00
N ARG A 42 -13.56 -10.63 -14.21
CA ARG A 42 -14.57 -11.70 -14.36
C ARG A 42 -15.49 -11.88 -13.14
N LYS A 43 -15.00 -11.56 -11.94
CA LYS A 43 -15.83 -11.52 -10.73
C LYS A 43 -16.74 -10.28 -10.75
N MET A 44 -16.18 -9.12 -11.06
CA MET A 44 -16.90 -7.84 -11.13
C MET A 44 -18.03 -7.83 -12.18
N GLN A 45 -17.83 -8.50 -13.32
CA GLN A 45 -18.87 -8.66 -14.33
C GLN A 45 -20.12 -9.38 -13.81
N ARG A 46 -19.95 -10.29 -12.84
CA ARG A 46 -21.04 -11.05 -12.23
C ARG A 46 -21.67 -10.34 -11.02
N ASP A 47 -20.93 -9.44 -10.38
CA ASP A 47 -21.35 -8.72 -9.18
C ASP A 47 -21.19 -7.20 -9.39
N LYS A 48 -22.27 -6.58 -9.89
CA LYS A 48 -22.31 -5.14 -10.19
C LYS A 48 -22.18 -4.26 -8.94
N VAL A 49 -22.62 -4.75 -7.78
CA VAL A 49 -22.51 -4.01 -6.52
C VAL A 49 -21.05 -3.95 -6.11
N LEU A 50 -20.34 -5.08 -6.17
CA LEU A 50 -18.90 -5.15 -5.92
C LEU A 50 -18.12 -4.24 -6.89
N TYR A 51 -18.51 -4.19 -8.16
CA TYR A 51 -17.87 -3.30 -9.14
C TYR A 51 -18.09 -1.82 -8.82
N SER A 52 -19.32 -1.43 -8.47
CA SER A 52 -19.62 -0.04 -8.12
C SER A 52 -18.79 0.43 -6.91
N GLU A 53 -18.71 -0.38 -5.87
CA GLU A 53 -17.93 -0.07 -4.67
C GLU A 53 -16.42 -0.07 -4.95
N TYR A 54 -15.92 -1.00 -5.77
CA TYR A 54 -14.54 -0.98 -6.26
C TYR A 54 -14.19 0.35 -6.94
N CYS A 55 -15.03 0.81 -7.86
CA CYS A 55 -14.84 2.10 -8.55
C CYS A 55 -14.88 3.29 -7.59
N LYS A 56 -15.78 3.27 -6.59
CA LYS A 56 -15.83 4.32 -5.55
C LYS A 56 -14.53 4.41 -4.76
N VAL A 57 -13.97 3.27 -4.33
CA VAL A 57 -12.71 3.26 -3.57
C VAL A 57 -11.55 3.82 -4.41
N LEU A 58 -11.45 3.41 -5.68
CA LEU A 58 -10.42 3.93 -6.58
C LEU A 58 -10.56 5.43 -6.84
N LYS A 59 -11.80 5.90 -7.04
CA LYS A 59 -12.07 7.32 -7.21
C LYS A 59 -11.66 8.11 -5.97
N ASN A 60 -12.02 7.64 -4.77
CA ASN A 60 -11.58 8.28 -3.53
C ASN A 60 -10.05 8.31 -3.41
N TYR A 61 -9.35 7.25 -3.83
CA TYR A 61 -7.87 7.24 -3.83
C TYR A 61 -7.28 8.26 -4.81
N LEU A 62 -7.90 8.47 -5.97
CA LEU A 62 -7.49 9.49 -6.93
C LEU A 62 -7.75 10.90 -6.36
N ASP A 63 -8.96 11.13 -5.85
CA ASP A 63 -9.39 12.44 -5.33
C ASP A 63 -8.56 12.85 -4.09
N GLU A 64 -8.19 11.89 -3.23
CA GLU A 64 -7.29 12.12 -2.07
C GLU A 64 -5.80 12.21 -2.46
N GLY A 65 -5.44 12.01 -3.74
CA GLY A 65 -4.06 12.00 -4.23
C GLY A 65 -3.21 10.85 -3.68
N ILE A 66 -3.86 9.76 -3.26
CA ILE A 66 -3.21 8.54 -2.77
C ILE A 66 -2.61 7.75 -3.93
N ILE A 67 -3.29 7.73 -5.07
CA ILE A 67 -2.84 7.12 -6.32
C ILE A 67 -2.80 8.15 -7.43
N GLU A 68 -1.97 7.88 -8.43
CA GLU A 68 -1.93 8.64 -9.68
C GLU A 68 -1.84 7.71 -10.88
N LYS A 69 -2.37 8.18 -12.02
CA LYS A 69 -2.26 7.48 -13.29
C LYS A 69 -0.84 7.63 -13.84
N VAL A 70 -0.23 6.53 -14.26
CA VAL A 70 1.07 6.55 -14.94
C VAL A 70 0.85 6.89 -16.41
N THR A 71 1.32 8.06 -16.85
CA THR A 71 1.09 8.57 -18.22
C THR A 71 1.88 7.80 -19.27
N ASN A 72 3.08 7.34 -18.94
CA ASN A 72 3.92 6.53 -19.83
C ASN A 72 4.38 5.25 -19.13
N PRO A 73 3.59 4.17 -19.16
CA PRO A 73 3.91 2.94 -18.44
C PRO A 73 5.14 2.22 -19.02
N PHE A 74 5.46 2.44 -20.30
CA PHE A 74 6.59 1.82 -21.01
C PHE A 74 7.94 2.49 -20.72
N ILE A 75 7.93 3.73 -20.22
CA ILE A 75 9.14 4.45 -19.80
C ILE A 75 9.06 4.66 -18.29
N PRO A 76 9.66 3.77 -17.49
CA PRO A 76 9.65 3.94 -16.04
C PRO A 76 10.38 5.21 -15.63
N THR A 77 9.84 5.88 -14.60
CA THR A 77 10.51 7.04 -14.01
C THR A 77 11.74 6.58 -13.25
N ASN A 78 11.65 5.42 -12.59
CA ASN A 78 12.71 4.79 -11.81
C ASN A 78 12.68 3.28 -11.97
N ASN A 79 13.82 2.64 -11.79
CA ASN A 79 13.94 1.18 -11.70
C ASN A 79 14.26 0.78 -10.25
N PRO A 80 13.82 -0.41 -9.80
CA PRO A 80 13.04 -1.42 -10.52
C PRO A 80 11.55 -1.04 -10.67
N VAL A 81 10.81 -1.80 -11.47
CA VAL A 81 9.35 -1.66 -11.66
C VAL A 81 8.64 -2.90 -11.13
N PHE A 82 7.58 -2.71 -10.35
CA PHE A 82 6.81 -3.82 -9.79
C PHE A 82 5.31 -3.49 -9.72
N TYR A 83 4.47 -4.47 -10.05
CA TYR A 83 3.02 -4.36 -10.13
C TYR A 83 2.35 -5.18 -9.03
N LEU A 84 1.81 -4.52 -8.02
CA LEU A 84 1.04 -5.12 -6.94
C LEU A 84 -0.27 -5.69 -7.48
N PRO A 85 -0.49 -7.02 -7.46
CA PRO A 85 -1.80 -7.57 -7.70
C PRO A 85 -2.72 -7.20 -6.54
N HIS A 86 -4.00 -6.97 -6.83
CA HIS A 86 -4.96 -6.58 -5.81
C HIS A 86 -6.26 -7.38 -5.88
N GLN A 87 -6.96 -7.38 -4.76
CA GLN A 87 -8.25 -8.03 -4.60
C GLN A 87 -9.18 -7.19 -3.73
N VAL A 88 -10.48 -7.39 -3.89
CA VAL A 88 -11.50 -6.78 -3.01
C VAL A 88 -11.88 -7.77 -1.93
N ILE A 89 -11.67 -7.39 -0.67
CA ILE A 89 -12.14 -8.16 0.50
C ILE A 89 -13.43 -7.53 0.99
N ILE A 90 -14.48 -8.34 1.10
CA ILE A 90 -15.76 -7.97 1.69
C ILE A 90 -15.72 -8.40 3.16
N LYS A 91 -15.90 -7.45 4.08
CA LYS A 91 -16.06 -7.75 5.51
C LYS A 91 -17.53 -7.57 5.87
N ASN A 92 -18.28 -8.67 5.86
CA ASN A 92 -19.71 -8.67 6.18
C ASN A 92 -20.01 -8.20 7.61
N GLU A 93 -19.02 -8.28 8.52
CA GLU A 93 -19.14 -7.94 9.95
C GLU A 93 -18.68 -6.51 10.29
N SER A 94 -18.21 -5.72 9.32
CA SER A 94 -17.73 -4.35 9.59
C SER A 94 -18.87 -3.33 9.52
N LEU A 95 -19.10 -2.63 10.63
CA LEU A 95 -20.09 -1.55 10.73
C LEU A 95 -19.72 -0.29 9.91
N THR A 96 -18.44 -0.08 9.57
CA THR A 96 -17.95 1.21 9.02
C THR A 96 -17.25 1.11 7.66
N THR A 97 -16.80 -0.07 7.21
CA THR A 97 -16.28 -0.22 5.83
C THR A 97 -16.50 -1.64 5.32
N LYS A 98 -17.59 -1.84 4.56
CA LYS A 98 -17.99 -3.17 4.05
C LYS A 98 -16.99 -3.79 3.07
N GLN A 99 -16.12 -2.99 2.43
CA GLN A 99 -15.17 -3.47 1.42
C GLN A 99 -13.82 -2.74 1.49
N ARG A 100 -12.72 -3.46 1.24
CA ARG A 100 -11.36 -2.90 1.17
C ARG A 100 -10.58 -3.47 0.00
N LEU A 101 -9.81 -2.61 -0.69
CA LEU A 101 -8.78 -3.03 -1.63
C LEU A 101 -7.57 -3.52 -0.85
N VAL A 102 -7.10 -4.72 -1.18
CA VAL A 102 -5.89 -5.29 -0.59
C VAL A 102 -4.91 -5.60 -1.69
N PHE A 103 -3.70 -5.09 -1.52
CA PHE A 103 -2.57 -5.25 -2.43
C PHE A 103 -1.63 -6.34 -1.90
N ASP A 104 -1.20 -7.21 -2.79
CA ASP A 104 -0.39 -8.38 -2.49
C ASP A 104 1.07 -8.13 -2.87
N ALA A 105 1.86 -7.64 -1.93
CA ALA A 105 3.29 -7.44 -2.09
C ALA A 105 4.11 -8.74 -1.99
N SER A 106 3.48 -9.87 -1.62
CA SER A 106 4.11 -11.19 -1.59
C SER A 106 4.04 -11.91 -2.94
N ALA A 107 3.29 -11.37 -3.90
CA ALA A 107 3.04 -12.02 -5.17
C ALA A 107 4.22 -11.94 -6.14
N HIS A 108 4.88 -13.07 -6.34
CA HIS A 108 5.99 -13.27 -7.29
C HIS A 108 5.76 -14.49 -8.19
N GLU A 109 6.47 -14.55 -9.31
CA GLU A 109 6.58 -15.78 -10.11
C GLU A 109 7.58 -16.77 -9.50
N GLU A 110 7.55 -18.02 -9.96
CA GLU A 110 8.43 -19.06 -9.43
C GLU A 110 9.91 -18.65 -9.61
N LYS A 111 10.72 -18.78 -8.55
CA LYS A 111 12.14 -18.40 -8.51
C LYS A 111 12.43 -16.90 -8.66
N GLN A 112 11.42 -16.03 -8.59
CA GLN A 112 11.59 -14.58 -8.53
C GLN A 112 11.40 -14.07 -7.10
N LEU A 113 11.93 -12.90 -6.79
CA LEU A 113 11.73 -12.25 -5.49
C LEU A 113 10.40 -11.48 -5.46
N SER A 114 9.72 -11.50 -4.32
CA SER A 114 8.59 -10.62 -4.08
C SER A 114 9.05 -9.26 -3.54
N LEU A 115 8.18 -8.25 -3.60
CA LEU A 115 8.47 -6.96 -2.97
C LEU A 115 8.71 -7.14 -1.45
N ASN A 116 7.97 -8.03 -0.80
CA ASN A 116 8.18 -8.35 0.62
C ASN A 116 9.57 -8.95 0.90
N ASP A 117 10.11 -9.77 0.00
CA ASP A 117 11.45 -10.37 0.19
C ASP A 117 12.58 -9.33 0.07
N CYS A 118 12.35 -8.28 -0.72
CA CYS A 118 13.29 -7.19 -0.95
C CYS A 118 13.21 -6.07 0.10
N LEU A 119 12.16 -6.02 0.91
CA LEU A 119 11.96 -5.00 1.94
C LEU A 119 12.23 -5.55 3.35
N PHE A 120 12.73 -4.71 4.24
CA PHE A 120 12.75 -5.03 5.65
C PHE A 120 11.32 -5.06 6.20
N HIS A 121 10.97 -6.14 6.88
CA HIS A 121 9.81 -6.14 7.75
C HIS A 121 10.04 -5.13 8.88
N GLY A 122 9.07 -4.27 9.12
CA GLY A 122 9.12 -3.36 10.27
C GLY A 122 9.28 -4.16 11.55
N VAL A 123 10.14 -3.70 12.47
CA VAL A 123 10.21 -4.28 13.82
C VAL A 123 8.82 -4.13 14.45
N ASN A 124 8.36 -5.15 15.17
CA ASN A 124 7.11 -5.05 15.90
C ASN A 124 7.30 -4.06 17.05
N LEU A 125 6.85 -2.81 16.83
CA LEU A 125 6.88 -1.74 17.82
C LEU A 125 5.59 -1.64 18.61
N ASN A 126 4.69 -2.63 18.51
CA ASN A 126 3.53 -2.63 19.39
C ASN A 126 4.06 -2.77 20.82
N PRO A 127 3.82 -1.76 21.68
CA PRO A 127 4.15 -1.89 23.08
C PRO A 127 3.41 -3.11 23.62
N ASN A 128 3.99 -3.76 24.63
CA ASN A 128 3.29 -4.81 25.34
C ASN A 128 1.95 -4.25 25.83
N ILE A 129 0.86 -4.90 25.41
CA ILE A 129 -0.51 -4.44 25.71
C ILE A 129 -0.69 -4.33 27.22
N LEU A 130 -0.09 -5.23 28.00
CA LEU A 130 -0.15 -5.18 29.46
C LEU A 130 0.52 -3.92 30.00
N ASP A 131 1.71 -3.59 29.52
CA ASP A 131 2.47 -2.41 29.97
C ASP A 131 1.75 -1.11 29.58
N LEU A 132 1.14 -1.09 28.39
CA LEU A 132 0.30 0.02 27.93
C LEU A 132 -0.93 0.20 28.85
N LEU A 133 -1.63 -0.90 29.19
CA LEU A 133 -2.81 -0.86 30.06
C LEU A 133 -2.46 -0.43 31.49
N ILE A 134 -1.35 -0.92 32.05
CA ILE A 134 -0.88 -0.51 33.38
C ILE A 134 -0.53 0.98 33.39
N SER A 135 0.20 1.46 32.37
CA SER A 135 0.55 2.88 32.23
C SER A 135 -0.69 3.74 32.05
N PHE A 136 -1.65 3.30 31.24
CA PHE A 136 -2.91 4.00 31.02
C PHE A 136 -3.73 4.14 32.32
N ARG A 137 -3.78 3.09 33.14
CA ARG A 137 -4.49 3.11 34.43
C ARG A 137 -3.75 3.86 35.55
N SER A 138 -2.43 3.99 35.44
CA SER A 138 -1.60 4.66 36.45
C SER A 138 -1.59 6.19 36.29
N ASN A 139 -1.95 6.70 35.11
CA ASN A 139 -2.01 8.14 34.84
C ASN A 139 -3.41 8.70 35.19
N LYS A 140 -3.44 9.90 35.81
CA LYS A 140 -4.70 10.57 36.21
C LYS A 140 -5.54 11.05 35.02
N ILE A 141 -4.91 11.30 33.88
CA ILE A 141 -5.55 11.83 32.68
C ILE A 141 -5.05 10.99 31.50
N ALA A 142 -5.98 10.51 30.69
CA ALA A 142 -5.69 9.81 29.46
C ALA A 142 -6.34 10.52 28.27
N VAL A 143 -5.56 10.73 27.21
CA VAL A 143 -6.04 11.29 25.95
C VAL A 143 -6.13 10.16 24.94
N LEU A 144 -7.30 10.01 24.33
CA LEU A 144 -7.56 9.06 23.26
C LEU A 144 -7.83 9.86 21.99
N ALA A 145 -7.07 9.59 20.93
CA ALA A 145 -7.29 10.18 19.62
C ALA A 145 -7.25 9.05 18.59
N ASP A 146 -8.28 8.98 17.74
CA ASP A 146 -8.26 8.11 16.57
C ASP A 146 -7.60 8.87 15.42
N VAL A 147 -6.39 8.44 15.04
CA VAL A 147 -5.69 9.01 13.88
C VAL A 147 -6.18 8.24 12.65
N GLU A 148 -7.35 8.65 12.16
CA GLU A 148 -7.92 8.07 10.95
C GLU A 148 -6.89 8.16 9.82
N LYS A 149 -6.58 7.03 9.18
CA LYS A 149 -5.73 6.94 7.99
C LYS A 149 -4.28 7.47 8.17
N ALA A 150 -3.67 7.32 9.35
CA ALA A 150 -2.29 7.77 9.63
C ALA A 150 -1.25 7.43 8.53
N PHE A 151 -1.29 6.23 7.95
CA PHE A 151 -0.36 5.82 6.88
C PHE A 151 -0.56 6.56 5.56
N LEU A 152 -1.78 7.01 5.25
CA LEU A 152 -2.08 7.77 4.04
C LEU A 152 -1.60 9.22 4.12
N GLN A 153 -1.22 9.69 5.32
CA GLN A 153 -0.55 10.98 5.50
C GLN A 153 0.93 10.94 5.13
N ILE A 154 1.52 9.74 5.08
CA ILE A 154 2.94 9.54 4.77
C ILE A 154 3.10 9.36 3.25
N SER A 155 3.88 10.25 2.64
CA SER A 155 4.21 10.22 1.22
C SER A 155 5.35 9.25 0.92
N LEU A 156 5.30 8.64 -0.26
CA LEU A 156 6.39 7.80 -0.77
C LEU A 156 7.33 8.64 -1.64
N ALA A 157 8.63 8.48 -1.41
CA ALA A 157 9.66 9.12 -2.21
C ALA A 157 9.47 8.79 -3.70
N PRO A 158 9.56 9.77 -4.62
CA PRO A 158 9.32 9.56 -6.05
C PRO A 158 10.10 8.39 -6.66
N LYS A 159 11.33 8.15 -6.16
CA LYS A 159 12.21 7.06 -6.59
C LYS A 159 11.62 5.67 -6.40
N ASP A 160 10.81 5.48 -5.35
CA ASP A 160 10.25 4.18 -4.97
C ASP A 160 8.80 4.00 -5.47
N ARG A 161 8.21 4.98 -6.17
CA ARG A 161 6.81 4.89 -6.59
C ARG A 161 6.57 3.85 -7.69
N ASP A 162 7.61 3.52 -8.46
CA ASP A 162 7.48 2.57 -9.57
C ASP A 162 7.47 1.10 -9.13
N VAL A 163 7.75 0.82 -7.86
CA VAL A 163 7.62 -0.53 -7.28
C VAL A 163 6.26 -0.78 -6.61
N VAL A 164 5.42 0.25 -6.55
CA VAL A 164 4.05 0.19 -6.04
C VAL A 164 3.05 0.51 -7.15
N ARG A 165 3.32 0.04 -8.37
CA ARG A 165 2.35 0.14 -9.47
C ARG A 165 1.26 -0.91 -9.30
N PHE A 166 0.13 -0.72 -9.96
CA PHE A 166 -0.92 -1.72 -10.07
C PHE A 166 -1.75 -1.45 -11.34
N LEU A 167 -2.53 -2.45 -11.74
CA LEU A 167 -3.28 -2.44 -12.99
C LEU A 167 -4.77 -2.24 -12.70
N ILE A 168 -5.44 -1.41 -13.49
CA ILE A 168 -6.89 -1.21 -13.45
C ILE A 168 -7.42 -1.38 -14.87
N ASP A 169 -8.54 -2.07 -15.02
CA ASP A 169 -9.28 -2.12 -16.27
C ASP A 169 -10.52 -1.25 -16.13
N ASP A 170 -10.62 -0.19 -16.93
CA ASP A 170 -11.77 0.72 -16.95
C ASP A 170 -12.82 0.31 -18.01
N GLY A 171 -12.58 -0.77 -18.75
CA GLY A 171 -13.46 -1.29 -19.81
C GLY A 171 -13.48 -0.45 -21.09
N GLU A 172 -13.30 0.86 -21.01
CA GLU A 172 -13.30 1.78 -22.17
C GLU A 172 -11.92 1.97 -22.78
N ASN A 173 -10.89 2.18 -21.96
CA ASN A 173 -9.50 2.38 -22.37
C ASN A 173 -8.64 1.14 -22.12
N GLY A 174 -9.25 0.04 -21.67
CA GLY A 174 -8.58 -1.21 -21.34
C GLY A 174 -7.70 -1.10 -20.09
N VAL A 175 -6.62 -1.89 -20.05
CA VAL A 175 -5.76 -1.95 -18.88
C VAL A 175 -4.86 -0.72 -18.78
N GLN A 176 -5.08 0.06 -17.72
CA GLN A 176 -4.35 1.26 -17.35
C GLN A 176 -3.44 0.98 -16.13
N VAL A 177 -2.35 1.72 -16.02
CA VAL A 177 -1.38 1.61 -14.92
C VAL A 177 -1.53 2.78 -13.97
N TYR A 178 -1.63 2.46 -12.69
CA TYR A 178 -1.64 3.43 -11.59
C TYR A 178 -0.50 3.13 -10.63
N ARG A 179 -0.09 4.12 -9.83
CA ARG A 179 0.90 3.95 -8.77
C ARG A 179 0.53 4.70 -7.51
N PHE A 180 1.05 4.25 -6.38
CA PHE A 180 0.82 4.90 -5.10
C PHE A 180 1.80 6.06 -4.85
N ASN A 181 1.27 7.15 -4.31
CA ASN A 181 2.01 8.30 -3.81
C ASN A 181 2.19 8.26 -2.29
N ARG A 182 1.58 7.28 -1.62
CA ARG A 182 1.54 7.13 -0.15
C ARG A 182 1.97 5.73 0.25
N VAL A 183 2.39 5.58 1.50
CA VAL A 183 2.72 4.26 2.07
C VAL A 183 1.43 3.46 2.27
N LEU A 184 1.44 2.20 1.81
CA LEU A 184 0.30 1.30 1.87
C LEU A 184 0.36 0.31 3.04
N PHE A 185 -0.82 -0.23 3.37
CA PHE A 185 -0.95 -1.43 4.19
C PHE A 185 -1.11 -2.67 3.31
N TRP A 186 -0.05 -3.45 3.17
CA TRP A 186 0.02 -4.71 2.42
C TRP A 186 -0.50 -5.89 3.26
N ARG A 187 -0.88 -6.98 2.59
CA ARG A 187 -1.45 -8.18 3.22
C ARG A 187 -0.53 -8.86 4.23
N GLU A 188 0.78 -8.60 4.15
CA GLU A 188 1.79 -8.96 5.15
C GLU A 188 2.52 -7.67 5.56
N ARG A 189 2.71 -7.49 6.87
CA ARG A 189 3.11 -6.22 7.49
C ARG A 189 4.49 -5.73 7.04
N VAL A 190 4.56 -4.79 6.10
CA VAL A 190 5.64 -3.79 6.07
C VAL A 190 5.09 -2.50 6.71
N SER A 191 5.10 -2.46 8.04
CA SER A 191 4.81 -1.23 8.78
C SER A 191 6.04 -0.34 8.77
N VAL A 192 6.03 0.72 7.96
CA VAL A 192 6.98 1.83 8.11
C VAL A 192 6.67 2.52 9.43
N SER A 193 7.62 2.51 10.34
CA SER A 193 7.45 3.01 11.69
C SER A 193 8.33 4.23 11.95
N PHE A 194 7.73 5.28 12.49
CA PHE A 194 8.39 6.51 12.90
C PHE A 194 8.58 6.46 14.41
N GLY A 195 9.80 6.18 14.87
CA GLY A 195 10.17 6.37 16.26
C GLY A 195 10.68 7.79 16.47
N CYS A 196 9.83 8.66 17.04
CA CYS A 196 10.32 9.84 17.74
C CYS A 196 10.78 9.36 19.12
N ASN A 197 12.09 9.32 19.33
CA ASN A 197 12.65 9.30 20.68
C ASN A 197 13.27 10.67 20.86
N ASP A 198 12.73 11.38 21.86
CA ASP A 198 13.33 12.55 22.51
C ASP A 198 14.73 12.23 23.05
#